data_AF-A0A2J0MRQ1-F1
#
_entry.id   AF-A0A2J0MRQ1-F1
#
_cell.length_a   1.000
_cell.length_b   1.000
_cell.length_c   1.000
_cell.angle_alpha   90.00
_cell.angle_beta   90.00
_cell.angle_gamma   90.00
#
_symmetry.space_group_name_H-M   'P 1'
#
loop_
_entity.id
_entity.type
_entity.pdbx_description
1 polymer ?
#
loop_
_entity_poly.entity_id
_entity_poly.type
_entity_poly.pdbx_seq_one_letter_code
_entity_poly.pdbx_strand_id
1 'polypeptide(L)' 'NLRDHMDDFELIFAMLGERSTTEIHRTEDSEGLPKLKSDAKAGGDIAGGARKKLEKRLGHSVVSKHNFKKLKEKRRLR' A
#
# COMPACT_ATOMS: atom_id res chain seq x y z
N ASN A 1 -9.14 -2.03 -12.42
CA ASN A 1 -8.62 -1.13 -11.37
C ASN A 1 -7.34 -1.76 -10.80
N LEU A 2 -6.38 -1.03 -10.26
CA LEU A 2 -5.18 -1.64 -9.64
C LEU A 2 -5.56 -2.47 -8.40
N ARG A 3 -6.60 -2.03 -7.68
CA ARG A 3 -7.14 -2.70 -6.51
C ARG A 3 -7.80 -4.05 -6.80
N ASP A 4 -8.28 -4.27 -8.03
CA ASP A 4 -8.91 -5.55 -8.44
C ASP A 4 -7.90 -6.69 -8.61
N HIS A 5 -6.61 -6.38 -8.49
CA HIS A 5 -5.49 -7.31 -8.67
C HIS A 5 -4.61 -7.42 -7.43
N MET A 6 -5.05 -6.85 -6.31
CA MET A 6 -4.36 -6.93 -5.02
C MET A 6 -4.94 -8.08 -4.21
N ASP A 7 -4.10 -8.76 -3.44
CA ASP A 7 -4.56 -9.69 -2.42
C ASP A 7 -5.16 -8.94 -1.20
N ASP A 8 -5.92 -9.66 -0.36
CA ASP A 8 -6.65 -9.04 0.76
C ASP A 8 -5.72 -8.26 1.70
N PHE A 9 -4.51 -8.78 1.94
CA PHE A 9 -3.52 -8.10 2.77
C PHE A 9 -2.97 -6.85 2.09
N GLU A 10 -2.63 -6.91 0.81
CA GLU A 10 -2.22 -5.74 0.04
C GLU A 10 -3.30 -4.65 0.09
N LEU A 11 -4.58 -5.01 -0.06
CA LEU A 11 -5.69 -4.06 0.00
C LEU A 11 -5.82 -3.43 1.39
N ILE A 12 -5.77 -4.25 2.46
CA ILE A 12 -5.83 -3.77 3.85
C ILE A 12 -4.70 -2.80 4.16
N PHE A 13 -3.45 -3.13 3.80
CA PHE A 13 -2.31 -2.24 4.07
C PHE A 13 -2.35 -0.96 3.23
N ALA A 14 -2.84 -1.02 1.99
CA ALA A 14 -3.06 0.18 1.19
C ALA A 14 -4.13 1.09 1.81
N MET A 15 -5.26 0.54 2.23
CA MET A 15 -6.30 1.30 2.93
C MET A 15 -5.80 1.90 4.24
N LEU A 16 -4.99 1.15 5.00
CA LEU A 16 -4.35 1.65 6.21
C LEU A 16 -3.46 2.85 5.91
N GLY A 17 -2.58 2.76 4.89
CA GLY A 17 -1.69 3.87 4.53
C GLY A 17 -2.45 5.10 4.04
N GLU A 18 -3.49 4.92 3.23
CA GLU A 18 -4.37 6.00 2.76
C GLU A 18 -5.09 6.69 3.91
N ARG A 19 -5.66 5.93 4.85
CA ARG A 19 -6.32 6.51 6.02
C ARG A 19 -5.35 7.15 6.99
N SER A 20 -4.22 6.53 7.28
CA SER A 20 -3.19 7.14 8.11
C SER A 20 -2.72 8.47 7.51
N THR A 21 -2.45 8.53 6.20
CA THR A 21 -2.08 9.79 5.52
C THR A 21 -3.17 10.85 5.68
N THR A 22 -4.44 10.48 5.46
CA THR A 22 -5.58 11.40 5.56
C THR A 22 -5.74 11.94 6.98
N GLU A 23 -5.65 11.08 7.99
CA GLU A 23 -5.84 11.49 9.38
C GLU A 23 -4.66 12.33 9.88
N ILE A 24 -3.42 12.03 9.46
CA ILE A 24 -2.24 12.85 9.75
C ILE A 24 -2.40 14.24 9.13
N HIS A 25 -2.71 14.31 7.84
CA HIS A 25 -2.93 15.57 7.14
C HIS A 25 -3.99 16.44 7.83
N ARG A 26 -5.13 15.84 8.23
CA ARG A 26 -6.22 16.53 8.94
C ARG A 26 -5.82 16.99 10.34
N THR A 27 -5.01 16.21 11.04
CA THR A 27 -4.59 16.51 12.41
C THR A 27 -3.52 17.61 12.44
N GLU A 28 -2.60 17.58 11.48
CA GLU A 28 -1.49 18.54 11.39
C GLU A 28 -1.83 19.79 10.59
N ASP A 29 -3.04 19.85 10.02
CA ASP A 29 -3.51 20.88 9.09
C ASP A 29 -2.44 21.18 8.02
N SER A 30 -1.99 20.10 7.38
CA SER A 30 -0.80 20.13 6.56
C SER A 30 -1.06 20.84 5.23
N GLU A 31 -0.53 22.05 5.10
CA GLU A 31 -0.62 22.84 3.88
C GLU A 31 0.64 22.77 3.01
N GLY A 32 0.43 22.81 1.69
CA GLY A 32 1.49 22.86 0.70
C GLY A 32 2.15 21.51 0.40
N LEU A 33 2.76 21.42 -0.78
CA LEU A 33 3.35 20.19 -1.29
C LEU A 33 4.41 19.55 -0.36
N PRO A 34 5.30 20.30 0.32
CA PRO A 34 6.29 19.71 1.20
C PRO A 34 5.69 18.95 2.40
N LYS A 35 4.67 19.52 3.06
CA LYS A 35 3.99 18.88 4.19
C LYS A 35 3.17 17.68 3.76
N LEU A 36 2.37 17.83 2.69
CA LEU A 36 1.59 16.73 2.12
C LEU A 36 2.47 15.52 1.75
N LYS A 37 3.69 15.77 1.25
CA LYS A 37 4.66 14.72 0.98
C LYS A 37 5.16 14.04 2.26
N SER A 38 5.33 14.79 3.34
CA SER A 38 5.66 14.26 4.66
C SER A 38 4.54 13.39 5.22
N ASP A 39 3.28 13.84 5.15
CA ASP A 39 2.11 13.09 5.62
C ASP A 39 1.98 11.76 4.88
N ALA A 40 2.13 11.79 3.55
CA ALA A 40 2.09 10.60 2.71
C ALA A 40 3.20 9.62 3.06
N LYS A 41 4.40 10.12 3.38
CA LYS A 41 5.51 9.29 3.84
C LYS A 41 5.19 8.65 5.19
N ALA A 42 4.66 9.43 6.13
CA ALA A 42 4.30 8.94 7.46
C ALA A 42 3.20 7.86 7.39
N GLY A 43 2.15 8.08 6.59
CA GLY A 43 1.10 7.08 6.35
C GLY A 43 1.65 5.80 5.70
N GLY A 44 2.57 5.94 4.73
CA GLY A 44 3.28 4.81 4.12
C GLY A 44 4.15 4.04 5.12
N ASP A 45 4.86 4.74 6.00
CA ASP A 45 5.70 4.14 7.04
C ASP A 45 4.87 3.36 8.07
N ILE A 46 3.68 3.85 8.45
CA ILE A 46 2.73 3.15 9.33
C ILE A 46 2.26 1.85 8.68
N ALA A 47 1.76 1.91 7.44
CA ALA A 47 1.30 0.72 6.73
C ALA A 47 2.42 -0.30 6.49
N GLY A 48 3.59 0.18 6.07
CA GLY A 48 4.78 -0.64 5.86
C GLY A 48 5.27 -1.28 7.16
N GLY A 49 5.21 -0.55 8.27
CA GLY A 49 5.53 -1.06 9.61
C GLY A 49 4.58 -2.17 10.05
N ALA A 50 3.27 -1.97 9.88
CA ALA A 50 2.25 -2.97 10.18
C ALA A 50 2.46 -4.25 9.36
N ARG A 51 2.69 -4.12 8.05
CA ARG A 51 3.01 -5.24 7.15
C ARG A 51 4.23 -6.01 7.64
N LYS A 52 5.36 -5.32 7.85
CA LYS A 52 6.61 -5.95 8.31
C LYS A 52 6.43 -6.68 9.64
N LYS A 53 5.66 -6.11 10.57
CA LYS A 53 5.38 -6.73 11.87
C LYS A 53 4.57 -8.01 11.71
N LEU A 54 3.59 -8.02 10.82
CA LEU A 54 2.80 -9.21 10.48
C LEU A 54 3.66 -10.28 9.81
N GLU A 55 4.40 -9.92 8.76
CA GLU A 55 5.30 -10.84 8.03
C GLU A 55 6.33 -11.48 8.95
N LYS A 56 6.89 -10.71 9.89
CA LYS A 56 7.82 -11.23 10.91
C LYS A 56 7.16 -12.28 11.82
N ARG A 57 5.88 -12.12 12.14
CA ARG A 57 5.13 -13.06 12.98
C ARG A 57 4.71 -14.32 12.22
N LEU A 58 4.37 -14.19 10.94
CA LEU A 58 3.94 -15.29 10.08
C LEU A 58 5.12 -16.10 9.51
N GLY A 59 6.30 -15.50 9.39
CA GLY A 59 7.48 -16.14 8.81
C GLY A 59 7.47 -16.19 7.28
N HIS A 60 6.51 -15.55 6.63
CA HIS A 60 6.44 -15.44 5.17
C HIS A 60 5.91 -14.06 4.73
N SER A 61 6.13 -13.73 3.45
CA SER A 61 5.59 -12.53 2.80
C SER A 61 4.08 -12.62 2.69
N VAL A 62 3.38 -11.53 3.00
CA VAL A 62 1.93 -11.40 2.79
C VAL A 62 1.60 -10.66 1.50
N VAL A 63 2.61 -10.09 0.85
CA VAL A 63 2.50 -9.47 -0.47
C VAL A 63 2.97 -10.41 -1.57
N SER A 64 2.31 -10.36 -2.72
CA SER A 64 2.64 -11.17 -3.87
C SER A 64 3.76 -10.52 -4.70
N LYS A 65 4.70 -11.33 -5.18
CA LYS A 65 5.71 -10.89 -6.18
C LYS A 65 5.13 -10.82 -7.61
N HIS A 66 3.85 -11.12 -7.80
CA HIS A 66 3.22 -11.15 -9.13
C HIS A 66 3.08 -9.73 -9.68
N ASN A 67 4.05 -9.32 -10.50
CA ASN A 67 3.96 -8.09 -11.26
C ASN A 67 2.92 -8.25 -12.38
N PHE A 68 1.84 -7.45 -12.32
CA PHE A 68 0.75 -7.43 -13.28
C PHE A 68 1.20 -7.21 -14.74
N LYS A 69 2.39 -6.65 -15.00
CA LYS A 69 2.90 -6.45 -16.37
C LYS A 69 3.07 -7.75 -17.18
N LYS A 70 3.13 -8.92 -16.55
CA LYS A 70 3.29 -10.22 -17.24
C LYS A 70 1.98 -10.92 -17.63
N LEU A 71 0.81 -10.42 -17.23
CA LEU A 71 -0.49 -11.06 -17.56
C LEU A 71 -1.03 -10.70 -18.94
N LYS A 72 -0.45 -9.71 -19.64
CA LYS A 72 -0.88 -9.33 -21.01
C LYS A 72 -0.38 -10.27 -22.12
N GLU A 73 0.70 -11.05 -21.91
CA GLU A 73 1.26 -11.89 -22.99
C GLU A 73 0.57 -13.25 -23.16
N LYS A 74 -0.07 -13.80 -22.11
CA LYS A 74 -0.68 -15.15 -22.19
C LYS A 74 -2.10 -15.18 -22.76
N ARG A 75 -2.65 -14.02 -23.15
CA ARG A 75 -3.99 -13.90 -23.74
C ARG A 75 -3.97 -13.65 -25.25
N ARG A 76 -2.91 -14.08 -25.96
CA ARG A 76 -2.96 -14.28 -27.41
C ARG A 76 -3.54 -15.68 -27.66
N LEU A 77 -4.87 -15.74 -27.65
CA LEU A 77 -5.67 -16.89 -28.06
C LEU A 77 -5.19 -17.38 -29.44
N ARG A 78 -5.01 -18.70 -29.57
CA ARG A 78 -5.06 -19.38 -30.87
C ARG A 78 -6.50 -19.45 -31.34
#